data_AF-A0A1A8EYE6-F1
#
_entry.id   AF-A0A1A8EYE6-F1
#
_cell.length_a   1.000
_cell.length_b   1.000
_cell.length_c   1.000
_cell.angle_alpha   90.00
_cell.angle_beta   90.00
_cell.angle_gamma   90.00
#
_symmetry.space_group_name_H-M   'P 1'
#
loop_
_entity.id
_entity.type
_entity.pdbx_description
1 polymer ?
#
loop_
_entity_poly.entity_id
_entity_poly.type
_entity_poly.pdbx_seq_one_letter_code
_entity_poly.pdbx_strand_id
1 'polypeptide(L)'
;LLCLPGPKVNTPKLHYGQNQRAVKGHQKHIVDLHQAGETESAIGKQLGVKKSTVGAITRKWKTYKTTNDLPQSGTPHKISPRGVKMIRRMVSANSRTT
;
A
#
# COMPACT_ATOMS: atom_id res chain seq x y z
N LEU A 1 34.76 14.74 -15.13
CA LEU A 1 33.30 14.47 -14.93
C LEU A 1 32.88 15.13 -13.63
N LEU A 2 32.32 16.34 -13.70
CA LEU A 2 31.79 17.06 -12.54
C LEU A 2 30.32 16.66 -12.36
N CYS A 3 29.98 16.01 -11.24
CA CYS A 3 28.59 15.78 -10.86
C CYS A 3 27.95 17.12 -10.49
N LEU A 4 27.08 17.63 -11.35
CA LEU A 4 26.27 18.80 -11.04
C LEU A 4 25.13 18.42 -10.07
N PRO A 5 24.90 19.17 -8.99
CA PRO A 5 23.78 18.94 -8.11
C PRO A 5 22.46 19.27 -8.82
N GLY A 6 21.50 18.34 -8.79
CA GLY A 6 20.17 18.51 -9.40
C GLY A 6 19.35 19.64 -8.76
N PRO A 7 18.29 20.12 -9.45
CA PRO A 7 17.50 21.26 -9.03
C PRO A 7 16.74 20.98 -7.71
N LYS A 8 16.85 21.92 -6.77
CA LYS A 8 16.13 21.90 -5.48
C LYS A 8 14.65 22.23 -5.71
N VAL A 9 13.80 21.20 -5.75
CA VAL A 9 12.34 21.38 -5.86
C VAL A 9 11.76 21.74 -4.49
N ASN A 10 11.30 22.98 -4.33
CA ASN A 10 10.59 23.41 -3.13
C ASN A 10 9.16 22.85 -3.14
N THR A 11 8.92 21.80 -2.36
CA THR A 11 7.59 21.23 -2.15
C THR A 11 7.04 21.65 -0.79
N PRO A 12 5.75 22.03 -0.70
CA PRO A 12 5.15 22.47 0.55
C PRO A 12 5.10 21.32 1.57
N LYS A 13 5.54 21.59 2.81
CA LYS A 13 5.44 20.67 3.95
C LYS A 13 3.97 20.43 4.28
N LEU A 14 3.45 19.27 3.91
CA LEU A 14 2.13 18.82 4.37
C LEU A 14 2.26 18.25 5.78
N HIS A 15 1.58 18.85 6.75
CA HIS A 15 1.61 18.41 8.15
C HIS A 15 0.55 17.32 8.36
N TYR A 16 0.97 16.05 8.51
CA TYR A 16 0.07 14.95 8.83
C TYR A 16 0.41 14.36 10.20
N GLY A 17 -0.60 14.27 11.08
CA GLY A 17 -0.48 13.85 12.49
C GLY A 17 0.09 12.45 12.68
N GLN A 18 0.81 12.27 13.79
CA GLN A 18 1.85 11.27 14.05
C GLN A 18 1.39 9.82 14.29
N ASN A 19 0.12 9.48 14.02
CA ASN A 19 -0.42 8.11 14.16
C ASN A 19 -1.42 7.80 13.04
N GLN A 20 -0.95 7.33 11.88
CA GLN A 20 -1.84 7.00 10.76
C GLN A 20 -1.50 5.64 10.15
N ARG A 21 -2.23 4.61 10.60
CA ARG A 21 -2.52 3.45 9.74
C ARG A 21 -3.38 3.99 8.60
N ALA A 22 -2.87 3.94 7.37
CA ALA A 22 -3.48 4.41 6.12
C ALA A 22 -3.59 5.95 5.94
N VAL A 23 -2.45 6.62 5.70
CA VAL A 23 -2.46 7.92 4.99
C VAL A 23 -2.52 7.62 3.50
N LYS A 24 -3.69 7.77 2.87
CA LYS A 24 -3.91 7.52 1.42
C LYS A 24 -3.09 8.43 0.48
N GLY A 25 -2.25 9.33 1.01
CA GLY A 25 -1.50 10.33 0.25
C GLY A 25 0.02 10.08 0.13
N HIS A 26 0.67 9.49 1.14
CA HIS A 26 2.14 9.43 1.14
C HIS A 26 2.73 8.28 0.35
N GLN A 27 1.97 7.19 0.14
CA GLN A 27 2.49 5.99 -0.53
C GLN A 27 2.92 6.27 -1.97
N LYS A 28 2.12 7.04 -2.72
CA LYS A 28 2.44 7.47 -4.10
C LYS A 28 3.68 8.35 -4.14
N HIS A 29 3.68 9.39 -3.33
CA HIS A 29 4.81 10.33 -3.28
C HIS A 29 6.13 9.65 -2.86
N ILE A 30 6.07 8.67 -1.93
CA ILE A 30 7.26 7.88 -1.54
C ILE A 30 7.80 7.05 -2.71
N VAL A 31 6.92 6.41 -3.49
CA VAL A 31 7.31 5.61 -4.65
C VAL A 31 7.92 6.50 -5.74
N ASP A 32 7.34 7.66 -6.01
CA ASP A 32 7.82 8.60 -7.02
C ASP A 32 9.22 9.13 -6.68
N LEU A 33 9.43 9.57 -5.42
CA LEU A 33 10.73 10.04 -4.94
C LEU A 33 11.78 8.91 -4.91
N HIS A 34 11.38 7.69 -4.53
CA HIS A 34 12.27 6.54 -4.58
C HIS A 34 12.71 6.22 -6.01
N GLN A 35 11.79 6.29 -6.96
CA GLN A 35 12.08 6.08 -8.38
C GLN A 35 12.96 7.18 -8.98
N ALA A 36 12.88 8.41 -8.44
CA ALA A 36 13.78 9.51 -8.75
C ALA A 36 15.20 9.36 -8.15
N GLY A 37 15.45 8.31 -7.35
CA GLY A 37 16.76 8.02 -6.77
C GLY A 37 17.02 8.68 -5.42
N GLU A 38 16.00 9.25 -4.78
CA GLU A 38 16.15 9.86 -3.45
C GLU A 38 16.40 8.79 -2.38
N THR A 39 17.22 9.16 -1.39
CA THR A 39 17.52 8.28 -0.26
C THR A 39 16.33 8.19 0.69
N GLU A 40 16.09 7.02 1.31
CA GLU A 40 14.96 6.81 2.22
C GLU A 40 14.90 7.81 3.38
N SER A 41 16.07 8.27 3.86
CA SER A 41 16.20 9.29 4.90
C SER A 41 15.80 10.69 4.42
N ALA A 42 16.13 11.05 3.17
CA ALA A 42 15.72 12.32 2.56
C ALA A 42 14.20 12.36 2.36
N ILE A 43 13.63 11.28 1.82
CA ILE A 43 12.18 11.12 1.62
C ILE A 43 11.42 11.26 2.95
N GLY A 44 11.91 10.60 4.00
CA GLY A 44 11.31 10.69 5.33
C GLY A 44 11.33 12.11 5.90
N LYS A 45 12.43 12.85 5.73
CA LYS A 45 12.53 14.26 6.16
C LYS A 45 11.61 15.18 5.38
N GLN A 46 11.49 14.98 4.06
CA GLN A 46 10.65 15.79 3.18
C GLN A 46 9.16 15.61 3.51
N LEU A 47 8.73 14.37 3.72
CA LEU A 47 7.33 14.02 3.96
C LEU A 47 6.93 14.03 5.45
N GLY A 48 7.88 14.24 6.36
CA GLY A 48 7.63 14.14 7.81
C GLY A 48 7.31 12.71 8.28
N VAL A 49 7.77 11.70 7.53
CA VAL A 49 7.49 10.28 7.76
C VAL A 49 8.73 9.58 8.33
N LYS A 50 8.55 8.64 9.26
CA LYS A 50 9.64 7.84 9.82
C LYS A 50 10.33 7.03 8.71
N LYS A 51 11.67 6.93 8.73
CA LYS A 51 12.46 6.14 7.77
C LYS A 51 11.97 4.69 7.66
N SER A 52 11.56 4.08 8.77
CA SER A 52 11.04 2.70 8.79
C SER A 52 9.77 2.54 7.93
N THR A 53 8.89 3.54 7.91
CA THR A 53 7.69 3.55 7.08
C THR A 53 8.03 3.68 5.60
N VAL A 54 9.01 4.54 5.26
CA VAL A 54 9.51 4.67 3.87
C VAL A 54 10.07 3.34 3.38
N GLY A 55 10.96 2.71 4.15
CA GLY A 55 11.54 1.40 3.78
C GLY A 55 10.49 0.28 3.69
N ALA A 56 9.48 0.28 4.56
CA ALA A 56 8.38 -0.69 4.47
C ALA A 56 7.58 -0.53 3.17
N ILE A 57 7.29 0.70 2.75
CA ILE A 57 6.59 1.00 1.50
C ILE A 57 7.46 0.61 0.29
N THR A 58 8.74 0.98 0.28
CA THR A 58 9.68 0.61 -0.79
C THR A 58 9.77 -0.91 -0.98
N ARG A 59 9.89 -1.67 0.12
CA ARG A 59 9.92 -3.14 0.08
C ARG A 59 8.62 -3.71 -0.48
N LYS A 60 7.47 -3.22 0.00
CA LYS A 60 6.14 -3.65 -0.48
C LYS A 60 5.96 -3.34 -1.97
N TRP A 61 6.41 -2.18 -2.43
CA TRP A 61 6.38 -1.80 -3.84
C TRP A 61 7.31 -2.68 -4.69
N LYS A 62 8.51 -3.02 -4.22
CA LYS A 62 9.41 -3.94 -4.94
C LYS A 62 8.77 -5.31 -5.17
N THR A 63 8.03 -5.83 -4.19
CA THR A 63 7.38 -7.15 -4.27
C THR A 63 6.08 -7.13 -5.07
N TYR A 64 5.18 -6.18 -4.78
CA TYR A 64 3.81 -6.21 -5.31
C TYR A 64 3.53 -5.18 -6.40
N LYS A 65 4.47 -4.25 -6.65
CA LYS A 65 4.34 -3.13 -7.60
C LYS A 65 3.05 -2.33 -7.42
N THR A 66 2.53 -2.31 -6.20
CA THR A 66 1.30 -1.63 -5.85
C THR A 66 1.56 -0.58 -4.79
N THR A 67 0.90 0.55 -4.98
CA THR A 67 0.99 1.72 -4.12
C THR A 67 -0.25 1.89 -3.25
N ASN A 68 -1.34 1.19 -3.56
CA ASN A 68 -2.55 1.18 -2.75
C ASN A 68 -2.41 0.20 -1.58
N ASP A 69 -3.14 0.47 -0.51
CA ASP A 69 -3.36 -0.53 0.53
C ASP A 69 -4.08 -1.74 -0.08
N LEU A 70 -3.32 -2.83 -0.30
CA LEU A 70 -3.90 -4.13 -0.60
C LEU A 70 -4.94 -4.44 0.49
N PRO A 71 -6.11 -5.01 0.16
CA PRO A 71 -7.01 -5.51 1.18
C PRO A 71 -6.20 -6.38 2.13
N GLN A 72 -6.33 -6.10 3.44
CA GLN A 72 -5.68 -6.89 4.47
C GLN A 72 -6.03 -8.34 4.14
N SER A 73 -5.03 -9.20 3.93
CA SER A 73 -5.30 -10.62 3.75
C SER A 73 -5.98 -11.09 5.02
N GLY A 74 -7.30 -11.18 4.97
CA GLY A 74 -8.11 -11.68 6.08
C GLY A 74 -7.80 -13.15 6.30
N THR A 75 -8.38 -13.72 7.34
CA THR A 75 -8.36 -15.16 7.53
C THR A 75 -8.90 -15.83 6.27
N PRO A 76 -8.21 -16.84 5.71
CA PRO A 76 -8.76 -17.65 4.64
C PRO A 76 -10.18 -18.09 4.96
N HIS A 77 -11.10 -17.98 4.00
CA HIS A 77 -12.48 -18.37 4.22
C HIS A 77 -12.54 -19.84 4.64
N LYS A 78 -13.25 -20.14 5.74
CA LYS A 78 -13.42 -21.51 6.26
C LYS A 78 -13.99 -22.48 5.20
N ILE A 79 -14.75 -21.96 4.24
CA ILE A 79 -15.38 -22.73 3.17
C ILE A 79 -14.69 -22.38 1.86
N SER A 80 -14.25 -23.41 1.14
CA SER A 80 -13.66 -23.25 -0.19
C SER A 80 -14.70 -22.78 -1.22
N PRO A 81 -14.29 -22.18 -2.35
CA PRO A 81 -15.21 -21.81 -3.43
C PRO A 81 -16.06 -22.99 -3.92
N ARG A 82 -15.50 -24.21 -3.90
CA ARG A 82 -16.23 -25.44 -4.22
C ARG A 82 -17.30 -25.76 -3.17
N GLY A 83 -16.97 -25.64 -1.88
CA GLY A 83 -17.93 -25.83 -0.79
C GLY A 83 -19.12 -24.87 -0.90
N VAL A 84 -18.87 -23.59 -1.20
CA VAL A 84 -19.93 -22.60 -1.44
C VAL A 84 -20.83 -22.99 -2.62
N LYS A 85 -20.24 -23.48 -3.72
CA LYS A 85 -21.00 -23.96 -4.90
C LYS A 85 -21.86 -25.18 -4.57
N MET A 86 -21.36 -26.10 -3.73
CA MET A 86 -22.12 -27.27 -3.27
C MET A 86 -23.30 -26.86 -2.39
N ILE A 87 -23.09 -25.97 -1.42
CA ILE A 87 -24.16 -25.44 -0.55
C ILE A 87 -25.25 -24.79 -1.39
N ARG A 88 -24.88 -23.92 -2.35
CA ARG A 88 -25.86 -23.27 -3.23
C ARG A 88 -26.70 -24.28 -4.02
N ARG A 89 -26.07 -25.34 -4.54
CA ARG A 89 -26.75 -26.44 -5.27
C ARG A 89 -27.70 -27.23 -4.36
N MET A 90 -27.27 -27.56 -3.15
CA MET A 90 -28.10 -28.30 -2.19
C MET A 90 -29.29 -27.45 -1.74
N VAL A 91 -29.09 -26.15 -1.48
CA VAL A 91 -30.16 -25.21 -1.12
C VAL A 91 -31.15 -25.04 -2.27
N SER A 92 -30.68 -24.91 -3.52
CA SER A 92 -31.59 -24.84 -4.67
C SER A 92 -32.36 -26.14 -4.89
N ALA A 93 -31.70 -27.29 -4.74
CA ALA A 93 -32.33 -28.60 -4.94
C ALA A 93 -33.35 -28.93 -3.84
N ASN A 94 -33.07 -28.50 -2.60
CA ASN A 94 -33.96 -28.68 -1.45
C ASN A 94 -34.75 -27.41 -1.14
N SER A 95 -34.99 -26.56 -2.14
CA SER A 95 -35.79 -25.35 -1.95
C SER A 95 -37.24 -25.76 -1.67
N ARG A 96 -37.59 -25.80 -0.39
CA ARG A 96 -38.95 -26.08 0.05
C ARG A 96 -39.79 -24.86 -0.29
N THR A 97 -40.57 -24.95 -1.35
CA THR A 97 -41.61 -23.98 -1.69
C THR A 97 -42.63 -23.98 -0.55
N THR A 98 -42.77 -22.86 0.16
CA THR A 98 -43.83 -22.62 1.14
C THR A 98 -44.62 -21.41 0.69
#